data_AF-A0A1Q3SWE2-F1
#
_entry.id   AF-A0A1Q3SWE2-F1
#
_cell.length_a   1.000
_cell.length_b   1.000
_cell.length_c   1.000
_cell.angle_alpha   90.00
_cell.angle_beta   90.00
_cell.angle_gamma   90.00
#
_symmetry.space_group_name_H-M   'P 1'
#
loop_
_entity.id
_entity.type
_entity.pdbx_description
1 polymer ?
#
loop_
_entity_poly.entity_id
_entity_poly.type
_entity_poly.pdbx_seq_one_letter_code
_entity_poly.pdbx_strand_id
1 'polypeptide(L)'
;MTESIFCSNCGTRIEASASFCKKCGYKIDADPQPSEENEHTSFIISQKSASTALLLCLFLGPLGIHRFYVGKIGTGLLMLLTGGGLGIWALIDLIVIANCQFSDSHGHLLVFKRGKGSVLKRVLSILGLVIAGLLIYLTALISIVFYATSGISSVVHDELAAIRSGDYEKAYSYTAKEFQSTTSLSDFKKSISQIPSLKNNMSISLNERKIENKMGTIKGMLKSSDGAITPVEFQLIKEGEAWKILMIHVIPQSGIQSEVKSNKETNHSPVKPPSSLNEYSDNKNRFSVKYPSDWVHEQPNKTTAFFGEKQENSSSFYFAISIQTVHPIKKDVHISAQKYLEAVKKQASTELSNFKIISQNEMELPQNPKRFKGEGLVFTYTRKNSTIKQMLIIITRDDDS
;
A
#
# COMPACT_ATOMS: atom_id res chain seq x y z
N MET A 1 -67.26 11.20 -51.84
CA MET A 1 -66.37 12.39 -51.81
C MET A 1 -64.97 11.88 -52.12
N THR A 2 -64.39 12.27 -53.25
CA THR A 2 -63.04 11.83 -53.63
C THR A 2 -62.00 12.56 -52.81
N GLU A 3 -61.17 11.80 -52.09
CA GLU A 3 -60.08 12.33 -51.29
C GLU A 3 -59.03 12.96 -52.22
N SER A 4 -58.56 14.15 -51.87
CA SER A 4 -57.65 14.93 -52.72
C SER A 4 -56.45 15.38 -51.92
N ILE A 5 -55.27 15.21 -52.51
CA ILE A 5 -53.98 15.58 -51.93
C ILE A 5 -53.34 16.67 -52.80
N PHE A 6 -52.26 17.29 -52.33
CA PHE A 6 -51.51 18.29 -53.10
C PHE A 6 -50.17 17.72 -53.56
N CYS A 7 -49.78 18.01 -54.81
CA CYS A 7 -48.50 17.57 -55.35
C CYS A 7 -47.33 18.28 -54.63
N SER A 8 -46.42 17.52 -54.04
CA SER A 8 -45.26 18.04 -53.28
C SER A 8 -44.27 18.86 -54.12
N ASN A 9 -44.28 18.71 -55.46
CA ASN A 9 -43.36 19.45 -56.33
C ASN A 9 -43.95 20.77 -56.85
N CYS A 10 -45.24 20.81 -57.23
CA CYS A 10 -45.85 22.00 -57.86
C CYS A 10 -47.08 22.56 -57.15
N GLY A 11 -47.48 21.99 -56.02
CA GLY A 11 -48.60 22.47 -55.19
C GLY A 11 -49.99 22.34 -55.81
N THR A 12 -50.14 21.65 -56.95
CA THR A 12 -51.45 21.49 -57.59
C THR A 12 -52.25 20.38 -56.93
N ARG A 13 -53.57 20.58 -56.78
CA ARG A 13 -54.49 19.60 -56.20
C ARG A 13 -54.66 18.43 -57.16
N ILE A 14 -54.53 17.22 -56.63
CA ILE A 14 -54.59 15.95 -57.37
C ILE A 14 -55.48 14.97 -56.60
N GLU A 15 -56.00 13.96 -57.30
CA GLU A 15 -56.74 12.87 -56.68
C GLU A 15 -55.77 11.93 -55.95
N ALA A 16 -56.17 11.43 -54.77
CA ALA A 16 -55.29 10.62 -53.92
C ALA A 16 -54.77 9.33 -54.60
N SER A 17 -55.47 8.83 -55.63
CA SER A 17 -55.09 7.63 -56.40
C SER A 17 -54.24 7.91 -57.65
N ALA A 18 -53.85 9.16 -57.90
CA ALA A 18 -53.09 9.51 -59.11
C ALA A 18 -51.62 9.07 -58.98
N SER A 19 -51.12 8.24 -59.91
CA SER A 19 -49.72 7.77 -59.91
C SER A 19 -48.71 8.82 -60.41
N PHE A 20 -49.17 9.89 -61.04
CA PHE A 20 -48.33 11.01 -61.49
C PHE A 20 -49.13 12.32 -61.56
N CYS A 21 -48.45 13.42 -61.27
CA CYS A 21 -49.04 14.75 -61.34
C CYS A 21 -49.24 15.16 -62.80
N LYS A 22 -50.50 15.32 -63.24
CA LYS A 22 -50.85 15.74 -64.61
C LYS A 22 -50.29 17.12 -65.00
N LYS A 23 -49.86 17.95 -64.04
CA LYS A 23 -49.32 19.30 -64.31
C LYS A 23 -47.80 19.34 -64.47
N CYS A 24 -47.05 18.69 -63.58
CA CYS A 24 -45.58 18.78 -63.57
C CYS A 24 -44.87 17.44 -63.86
N GLY A 25 -45.61 16.35 -64.06
CA GLY A 25 -45.06 15.02 -64.33
C GLY A 25 -44.42 14.33 -63.12
N TYR A 26 -44.48 14.94 -61.92
CA TYR A 26 -43.92 14.35 -60.71
C TYR A 26 -44.67 13.05 -60.35
N LYS A 27 -43.95 11.94 -60.26
CA LYS A 27 -44.49 10.64 -59.87
C LYS A 27 -44.91 10.69 -58.40
N ILE A 28 -46.12 10.23 -58.12
CA ILE A 28 -46.63 10.12 -56.76
C ILE A 28 -46.58 8.65 -56.43
N ASP A 29 -45.71 8.27 -55.50
CA ASP A 29 -45.64 6.92 -55.00
C ASP A 29 -46.90 6.68 -54.15
N ALA A 30 -47.90 6.05 -54.76
CA ALA A 30 -49.06 5.54 -54.05
C ALA A 30 -48.56 4.57 -52.98
N ASP A 31 -49.04 4.76 -51.75
CA ASP A 31 -48.65 4.05 -50.53
C ASP A 31 -48.26 2.57 -50.78
N PRO A 32 -47.02 2.15 -50.50
CA PRO A 32 -46.62 0.77 -50.71
C PRO A 32 -47.28 -0.15 -49.68
N GLN A 33 -48.12 -1.06 -50.16
CA GLN A 33 -48.33 -2.35 -49.51
C GLN A 33 -46.95 -2.96 -49.17
N PRO A 34 -46.77 -3.53 -47.96
CA PRO A 34 -45.46 -3.97 -47.49
C PRO A 34 -45.06 -5.27 -48.18
N SER A 35 -44.07 -5.22 -49.07
CA SER A 35 -43.36 -6.39 -49.59
C SER A 35 -41.90 -6.36 -49.15
N GLU A 36 -41.62 -7.18 -48.14
CA GLU A 36 -40.42 -8.00 -47.88
C GLU A 36 -39.08 -7.52 -48.47
N GLU A 37 -38.27 -6.88 -47.62
CA GLU A 37 -36.93 -7.35 -47.19
C GLU A 37 -36.38 -6.33 -46.19
N ASN A 38 -36.91 -6.37 -44.98
CA ASN A 38 -36.25 -5.86 -43.79
C ASN A 38 -36.69 -6.79 -42.67
N GLU A 39 -35.72 -7.45 -42.05
CA GLU A 39 -35.91 -8.30 -40.88
C GLU A 39 -36.38 -7.42 -39.71
N HIS A 40 -37.65 -7.03 -39.75
CA HIS A 40 -38.33 -6.36 -38.66
C HIS A 40 -38.64 -7.45 -37.63
N THR A 41 -37.61 -7.86 -36.88
CA THR A 41 -37.80 -8.65 -35.67
C THR A 41 -38.79 -7.87 -34.81
N SER A 42 -40.02 -8.36 -34.70
CA SER A 42 -41.02 -7.75 -33.83
C SER A 42 -40.58 -8.00 -32.39
N PHE A 43 -39.79 -7.07 -31.84
CA PHE A 43 -39.40 -7.13 -30.44
C PHE A 43 -40.65 -6.95 -29.60
N ILE A 44 -41.09 -8.05 -28.98
CA ILE A 44 -42.17 -7.99 -27.99
C ILE A 44 -41.67 -7.18 -26.80
N ILE A 45 -42.40 -6.13 -26.45
CA ILE A 45 -42.06 -5.23 -25.34
C ILE A 45 -42.64 -5.82 -24.05
N SER A 46 -41.82 -5.89 -23.00
CA SER A 46 -42.25 -6.39 -21.71
C SER A 46 -43.28 -5.45 -21.08
N GLN A 47 -44.29 -6.03 -20.40
CA GLN A 47 -45.24 -5.24 -19.58
C GLN A 47 -44.59 -4.70 -18.30
N LYS A 48 -43.40 -5.19 -17.93
CA LYS A 48 -42.64 -4.72 -16.78
C LYS A 48 -42.01 -3.36 -17.07
N SER A 49 -41.99 -2.47 -16.08
CA SER A 49 -41.49 -1.11 -16.26
C SER A 49 -39.95 -1.06 -16.21
N ALA A 50 -39.32 -0.62 -17.30
CA ALA A 50 -37.87 -0.41 -17.39
C ALA A 50 -37.34 0.55 -16.31
N SER A 51 -38.12 1.59 -15.96
CA SER A 51 -37.78 2.54 -14.91
C SER A 51 -37.65 1.90 -13.53
N THR A 52 -38.51 0.94 -13.22
CA THR A 52 -38.49 0.22 -11.94
C THR A 52 -37.32 -0.74 -11.91
N ALA A 53 -37.09 -1.50 -12.98
CA ALA A 53 -35.91 -2.37 -13.10
C ALA A 53 -34.59 -1.59 -12.91
N LEU A 54 -34.48 -0.40 -13.52
CA LEU A 54 -33.31 0.47 -13.37
C LEU A 54 -33.14 0.97 -11.93
N LEU A 55 -34.23 1.38 -11.28
CA LEU A 55 -34.19 1.84 -9.90
C LEU A 55 -33.79 0.71 -8.93
N LEU A 56 -34.34 -0.49 -9.13
CA LEU A 56 -33.94 -1.68 -8.37
C LEU A 56 -32.46 -2.03 -8.63
N CYS A 57 -31.98 -1.89 -9.87
CA CYS A 57 -30.57 -2.14 -10.21
C CYS A 57 -29.64 -1.11 -9.57
N LEU A 58 -30.08 0.12 -9.37
CA LEU A 58 -29.26 1.18 -8.76
C LEU A 58 -29.12 0.98 -7.24
N PHE A 59 -30.23 0.73 -6.54
CA PHE A 59 -30.22 0.65 -5.07
C PHE A 59 -29.94 -0.76 -4.54
N LEU A 60 -30.45 -1.78 -5.23
CA LEU A 60 -30.40 -3.18 -4.82
C LEU A 60 -29.67 -4.05 -5.87
N GLY A 61 -28.87 -3.41 -6.74
CA GLY A 61 -28.11 -4.06 -7.80
C GLY A 61 -27.15 -5.15 -7.31
N PRO A 62 -26.30 -4.91 -6.31
CA PRO A 62 -25.38 -5.93 -5.79
C PRO A 62 -26.09 -7.17 -5.24
N LEU A 63 -27.36 -7.03 -4.82
CA LEU A 63 -28.21 -8.13 -4.34
C LEU A 63 -28.96 -8.85 -5.48
N GLY A 64 -28.86 -8.36 -6.73
CA GLY A 64 -29.49 -8.97 -7.90
C GLY A 64 -31.01 -8.81 -7.98
N ILE A 65 -31.61 -7.91 -7.20
CA ILE A 65 -33.08 -7.80 -7.04
C ILE A 65 -33.77 -7.33 -8.33
N HIS A 66 -33.09 -6.57 -9.18
CA HIS A 66 -33.55 -6.21 -10.52
C HIS A 66 -33.71 -7.43 -11.45
N ARG A 67 -32.92 -8.50 -11.29
CA ARG A 67 -33.06 -9.74 -12.06
C ARG A 67 -34.24 -10.58 -11.59
N PHE A 68 -34.53 -10.58 -10.29
CA PHE A 68 -35.74 -11.20 -9.75
C PHE A 68 -37.01 -10.49 -10.22
N TYR A 69 -37.00 -9.16 -10.30
CA TYR A 69 -38.14 -8.36 -10.79
C TYR A 69 -38.55 -8.71 -12.23
N VAL A 70 -37.58 -9.04 -13.09
CA VAL A 70 -37.83 -9.41 -14.49
C VAL A 70 -38.02 -10.92 -14.70
N GLY A 71 -38.09 -11.71 -13.61
CA GLY A 71 -38.31 -13.16 -13.66
C GLY A 71 -37.05 -14.00 -13.92
N LYS A 72 -35.86 -13.39 -13.99
CA LYS A 72 -34.57 -14.10 -14.22
C LYS A 72 -33.99 -14.66 -12.91
N ILE A 73 -34.78 -15.51 -12.24
CA ILE A 73 -34.50 -16.05 -10.90
C ILE A 73 -33.15 -16.77 -10.83
N GLY A 74 -32.81 -17.60 -11.82
CA GLY A 74 -31.54 -18.34 -11.84
C GLY A 74 -30.31 -17.43 -11.84
N THR A 75 -30.27 -16.45 -12.74
CA THR A 75 -29.15 -15.48 -12.78
C THR A 75 -29.15 -14.52 -11.59
N GLY A 76 -30.32 -14.23 -11.01
CA GLY A 76 -30.42 -13.44 -9.78
C GLY A 76 -29.83 -14.19 -8.57
N LEU A 77 -30.08 -15.49 -8.45
CA LEU A 77 -29.52 -16.31 -7.38
C LEU A 77 -28.01 -16.51 -7.55
N LEU A 78 -27.53 -16.70 -8.78
CA LEU A 78 -26.10 -16.74 -9.08
C LEU A 78 -25.41 -15.42 -8.70
N MET A 79 -26.05 -14.29 -9.01
CA MET A 79 -25.56 -12.96 -8.65
C MET A 79 -25.55 -12.77 -7.11
N LEU A 80 -26.55 -13.28 -6.40
CA LEU A 80 -26.59 -13.27 -4.93
C LEU A 80 -25.46 -14.11 -4.31
N LEU A 81 -25.24 -15.33 -4.81
CA LEU A 81 -24.21 -16.25 -4.33
C LEU A 81 -22.79 -15.74 -4.61
N THR A 82 -22.62 -14.98 -5.69
CA THR A 82 -21.34 -14.33 -6.05
C THR A 82 -21.18 -12.94 -5.42
N GLY A 83 -22.12 -12.51 -4.55
CA GLY A 83 -22.07 -11.20 -3.90
C GLY A 83 -22.12 -10.02 -4.88
N GLY A 84 -22.84 -10.19 -6.00
CA GLY A 84 -22.93 -9.20 -7.07
C GLY A 84 -21.64 -8.98 -7.85
N GLY A 85 -20.65 -9.86 -7.70
CA GLY A 85 -19.34 -9.75 -8.36
C GLY A 85 -18.64 -8.42 -8.06
N LEU A 86 -18.63 -7.99 -6.79
CA LEU A 86 -18.12 -6.67 -6.34
C LEU A 86 -18.81 -5.46 -7.00
N GLY A 87 -20.04 -5.63 -7.50
CA GLY A 87 -20.82 -4.57 -8.15
C GLY A 87 -20.58 -4.44 -9.66
N ILE A 88 -19.66 -5.20 -10.25
CA ILE A 88 -19.39 -5.17 -11.69
C ILE A 88 -20.60 -5.68 -12.48
N TRP A 89 -21.24 -6.75 -12.02
CA TRP A 89 -22.46 -7.27 -12.65
C TRP A 89 -23.62 -6.25 -12.60
N ALA A 90 -23.78 -5.56 -11.48
CA ALA A 90 -24.79 -4.52 -11.33
C ALA A 90 -24.51 -3.32 -12.24
N LEU A 91 -23.23 -2.97 -12.45
CA LEU A 91 -22.83 -1.89 -13.36
C LEU A 91 -23.11 -2.23 -14.83
N ILE A 92 -22.78 -3.45 -15.26
CA ILE A 92 -23.09 -3.94 -16.61
C ILE A 92 -24.61 -3.94 -16.83
N ASP A 93 -25.38 -4.48 -15.87
CA ASP A 93 -26.84 -4.50 -15.96
C ASP A 93 -27.44 -3.09 -15.98
N LEU A 94 -26.87 -2.14 -15.23
CA LEU A 94 -27.31 -0.74 -15.23
C LEU A 94 -27.15 -0.11 -16.62
N ILE A 95 -26.02 -0.34 -17.30
CA ILE A 95 -25.76 0.17 -18.66
C ILE A 95 -26.70 -0.50 -19.67
N VAL A 96 -26.90 -1.82 -19.58
CA VAL A 96 -27.77 -2.57 -20.49
C VAL A 96 -29.25 -2.18 -20.33
N ILE A 97 -29.71 -1.94 -19.11
CA ILE A 97 -31.07 -1.43 -18.84
C ILE A 97 -31.20 0.03 -19.34
N ALA A 98 -30.19 0.88 -19.13
CA ALA A 98 -30.20 2.25 -19.64
C ALA A 98 -30.28 2.31 -21.18
N ASN A 99 -29.63 1.38 -21.86
CA ASN A 99 -29.65 1.25 -23.32
C ASN A 99 -30.91 0.54 -23.87
N CYS A 100 -31.89 0.19 -23.02
CA CYS A 100 -33.09 -0.57 -23.41
C CYS A 100 -32.79 -1.95 -24.05
N GLN A 101 -31.63 -2.54 -23.73
CA GLN A 101 -31.19 -3.84 -24.25
C GLN A 101 -31.43 -4.98 -23.25
N PHE A 102 -32.09 -4.70 -22.13
CA PHE A 102 -32.34 -5.68 -21.09
C PHE A 102 -33.70 -6.36 -21.29
N SER A 103 -33.70 -7.68 -21.42
CA SER A 103 -34.92 -8.48 -21.59
C SER A 103 -35.41 -9.12 -20.28
N ASP A 104 -36.70 -9.42 -20.22
CA ASP A 104 -37.31 -10.24 -19.17
C ASP A 104 -37.08 -11.75 -19.38
N SER A 105 -37.65 -12.58 -18.50
CA SER A 105 -37.56 -14.05 -18.58
C SER A 105 -38.17 -14.65 -19.84
N HIS A 106 -39.05 -13.91 -20.53
CA HIS A 106 -39.70 -14.33 -21.78
C HIS A 106 -38.99 -13.78 -23.02
N GLY A 107 -37.86 -13.09 -22.83
CA GLY A 107 -37.11 -12.46 -23.92
C GLY A 107 -37.67 -11.11 -24.37
N HIS A 108 -38.67 -10.57 -23.68
CA HIS A 108 -39.28 -9.29 -24.04
C HIS A 108 -38.43 -8.11 -23.54
N LEU A 109 -38.19 -7.11 -24.38
CA LEU A 109 -37.33 -5.97 -24.03
C LEU A 109 -38.01 -4.99 -23.08
N LEU A 110 -37.26 -4.45 -22.13
CA LEU A 110 -37.71 -3.38 -21.26
C LEU A 110 -37.50 -2.02 -21.95
N VAL A 111 -38.60 -1.29 -22.19
CA VAL A 111 -38.57 0.04 -22.82
C VAL A 111 -39.11 1.10 -21.86
N PHE A 112 -38.49 2.29 -21.85
CA PHE A 112 -38.99 3.42 -21.05
C PHE A 112 -40.25 4.03 -21.68
N LYS A 113 -41.37 4.03 -20.94
CA LYS A 113 -42.57 4.77 -21.36
C LYS A 113 -42.28 6.27 -21.42
N ARG A 114 -42.55 6.90 -22.57
CA ARG A 114 -42.30 8.32 -22.84
C ARG A 114 -43.38 9.19 -22.19
N GLY A 115 -43.32 9.36 -20.86
CA GLY A 115 -44.22 10.20 -20.06
C GLY A 115 -43.52 11.45 -19.49
N LYS A 116 -44.23 12.59 -19.46
CA LYS A 116 -43.76 13.90 -18.96
C LYS A 116 -43.14 13.77 -17.55
N GLY A 117 -41.87 14.16 -17.44
CA GLY A 117 -41.13 14.22 -16.18
C GLY A 117 -40.62 12.87 -15.70
N SER A 118 -39.74 12.21 -16.46
CA SER A 118 -39.22 10.89 -16.09
C SER A 118 -38.49 10.98 -14.74
N VAL A 119 -39.07 10.32 -13.74
CA VAL A 119 -38.48 10.13 -12.41
C VAL A 119 -37.04 9.62 -12.53
N LEU A 120 -36.77 8.82 -13.56
CA LEU A 120 -35.44 8.37 -13.95
C LEU A 120 -34.44 9.52 -14.17
N LYS A 121 -34.80 10.58 -14.93
CA LYS A 121 -33.91 11.73 -15.12
C LYS A 121 -33.63 12.46 -13.81
N ARG A 122 -34.61 12.54 -12.91
CA ARG A 122 -34.43 13.13 -11.58
C ARG A 122 -33.52 12.28 -10.70
N VAL A 123 -33.72 10.96 -10.70
CA VAL A 123 -32.90 10.00 -9.95
C VAL A 123 -31.46 9.97 -10.46
N LEU A 124 -31.25 9.94 -11.78
CA LEU A 124 -29.90 10.01 -12.38
C LEU A 124 -29.22 11.36 -12.09
N SER A 125 -29.97 12.47 -12.11
CA SER A 125 -29.44 13.79 -11.76
C SER A 125 -29.05 13.89 -10.29
N ILE A 126 -29.87 13.36 -9.36
CA ILE A 126 -29.55 13.35 -7.93
C ILE A 126 -28.36 12.43 -7.66
N LEU A 127 -28.32 11.24 -8.27
CA LEU A 127 -27.20 10.33 -8.16
C LEU A 127 -25.90 10.96 -8.68
N GLY A 128 -25.96 11.64 -9.82
CA GLY A 128 -24.83 12.38 -10.37
C GLY A 128 -24.33 13.47 -9.41
N LEU A 129 -25.24 14.21 -8.77
CA LEU A 129 -24.90 15.22 -7.75
C LEU A 129 -24.29 14.61 -6.49
N VAL A 130 -24.81 13.47 -6.02
CA VAL A 130 -24.27 12.75 -4.86
C VAL A 130 -22.88 12.20 -5.15
N ILE A 131 -22.67 11.61 -6.33
CA ILE A 131 -21.35 11.13 -6.76
C ILE A 131 -20.38 12.30 -6.90
N ALA A 132 -20.79 13.41 -7.52
CA ALA A 132 -19.97 14.60 -7.64
C ALA A 132 -19.60 15.17 -6.26
N GLY A 133 -20.57 15.25 -5.34
CA GLY A 133 -20.34 15.68 -3.96
C GLY A 133 -19.39 14.75 -3.20
N LEU A 134 -19.53 13.43 -3.36
CA LEU A 134 -18.62 12.44 -2.77
C LEU A 134 -17.20 12.57 -3.32
N LEU A 135 -17.05 12.79 -4.63
CA LEU A 135 -15.75 13.02 -5.25
C LEU A 135 -15.10 14.31 -4.72
N ILE A 136 -15.87 15.40 -4.61
CA ILE A 136 -15.39 16.67 -4.04
C ILE A 136 -14.99 16.49 -2.57
N TYR A 137 -15.76 15.73 -1.80
CA TYR A 137 -15.43 15.43 -0.41
C TYR A 137 -14.15 14.60 -0.30
N LEU A 138 -14.01 13.54 -1.10
CA LEU A 138 -12.80 12.72 -1.13
C LEU A 138 -11.56 13.52 -1.54
N THR A 139 -11.67 14.38 -2.56
CA THR A 139 -10.54 15.25 -2.94
C THR A 139 -10.20 16.24 -1.84
N ALA A 140 -11.20 16.84 -1.17
CA ALA A 140 -10.97 17.71 -0.02
C ALA A 140 -10.27 16.99 1.13
N LEU A 141 -10.68 15.76 1.47
CA LEU A 141 -10.01 14.95 2.49
C LEU A 141 -8.56 14.66 2.12
N ILE A 142 -8.30 14.26 0.87
CA ILE A 142 -6.94 14.01 0.38
C ILE A 142 -6.11 15.30 0.45
N SER A 143 -6.66 16.44 0.02
CA SER A 143 -5.99 17.74 0.10
C SER A 143 -5.66 18.14 1.55
N ILE A 144 -6.55 17.88 2.52
CA ILE A 144 -6.29 18.12 3.94
C ILE A 144 -5.12 17.26 4.44
N VAL A 145 -5.10 15.97 4.09
CA VAL A 145 -4.00 15.06 4.46
C VAL A 145 -2.67 15.51 3.83
N PHE A 146 -2.67 15.90 2.56
CA PHE A 146 -1.48 16.44 1.89
C PHE A 146 -1.02 17.76 2.53
N TYR A 147 -1.93 18.66 2.87
CA TYR A 147 -1.62 19.92 3.54
C TYR A 147 -0.98 19.67 4.92
N ALA A 148 -1.61 18.81 5.73
CA ALA A 148 -1.14 18.47 7.08
C ALA A 148 0.23 17.78 7.09
N THR A 149 0.59 17.05 6.03
CA THR A 149 1.85 16.31 5.92
C THR A 149 2.91 17.02 5.07
N SER A 150 2.58 18.16 4.48
CA SER A 150 3.47 18.90 3.57
C SER A 150 4.78 19.34 4.23
N GLY A 151 4.74 19.74 5.51
CA GLY A 151 5.89 20.28 6.23
C GLY A 151 7.04 19.29 6.44
N ILE A 152 6.77 17.99 6.50
CA ILE A 152 7.83 16.97 6.60
C ILE A 152 8.47 16.74 5.22
N SER A 153 7.62 16.71 4.17
CA SER A 153 8.06 16.49 2.80
C SER A 153 8.94 17.63 2.30
N SER A 154 8.59 18.88 2.62
CA SER A 154 9.36 20.06 2.18
C SER A 154 10.78 20.04 2.74
N VAL A 155 10.94 19.74 4.02
CA VAL A 155 12.25 19.72 4.68
C VAL A 155 13.18 18.67 4.07
N VAL A 156 12.65 17.47 3.75
CA VAL A 156 13.43 16.43 3.06
C VAL A 156 13.83 16.87 1.65
N HIS A 157 12.93 17.47 0.88
CA HIS A 157 13.26 17.99 -0.44
C HIS A 157 14.30 19.11 -0.39
N ASP A 158 14.17 20.03 0.56
CA ASP A 158 15.05 21.18 0.72
C ASP A 158 16.46 20.76 1.17
N GLU A 159 16.57 19.77 2.07
CA GLU A 159 17.86 19.20 2.46
C GLU A 159 18.55 18.51 1.28
N LEU A 160 17.84 17.62 0.57
CA LEU A 160 18.39 16.92 -0.59
C LEU A 160 18.77 17.88 -1.71
N ALA A 161 18.00 18.96 -1.91
CA ALA A 161 18.33 20.02 -2.85
C ALA A 161 19.60 20.78 -2.44
N ALA A 162 19.74 21.12 -1.16
CA ALA A 162 20.95 21.77 -0.63
C ALA A 162 22.19 20.87 -0.73
N ILE A 163 22.04 19.57 -0.46
CA ILE A 163 23.11 18.57 -0.68
C ILE A 163 23.52 18.55 -2.16
N ARG A 164 22.55 18.52 -3.07
CA ARG A 164 22.77 18.49 -4.52
C ARG A 164 23.44 19.76 -5.04
N SER A 165 23.14 20.92 -4.46
CA SER A 165 23.81 22.18 -4.80
C SER A 165 25.19 22.34 -4.14
N GLY A 166 25.62 21.37 -3.31
CA GLY A 166 26.88 21.44 -2.56
C GLY A 166 26.84 22.40 -1.36
N ASP A 167 25.67 22.91 -1.01
CA ASP A 167 25.45 23.82 0.13
C ASP A 167 25.21 22.99 1.39
N TYR A 168 26.31 22.42 1.91
CA TYR A 168 26.26 21.56 3.09
C TYR A 168 25.90 22.30 4.37
N GLU A 169 26.14 23.62 4.44
CA GLU A 169 25.74 24.45 5.58
C GLU A 169 24.22 24.58 5.64
N LYS A 170 23.60 24.89 4.51
CA LYS A 170 22.14 24.94 4.40
C LYS A 170 21.52 23.57 4.61
N ALA A 171 22.09 22.50 4.04
CA ALA A 171 21.63 21.13 4.28
C ALA A 171 21.66 20.79 5.78
N TYR A 172 22.79 21.06 6.44
CA TYR A 172 22.96 20.83 7.87
C TYR A 172 21.97 21.64 8.72
N SER A 173 21.58 22.83 8.30
CA SER A 173 20.57 23.65 8.99
C SER A 173 19.17 23.00 9.05
N TYR A 174 18.86 22.06 8.16
CA TYR A 174 17.59 21.31 8.18
C TYR A 174 17.59 20.14 9.17
N THR A 175 18.76 19.79 9.73
CA THR A 175 18.88 18.74 10.76
C THR A 175 18.46 19.24 12.15
N ALA A 176 18.07 18.32 13.04
CA ALA A 176 17.63 18.63 14.40
C ALA A 176 18.78 19.08 15.30
N LYS A 177 18.50 19.87 16.34
CA LYS A 177 19.53 20.32 17.31
C LYS A 177 20.23 19.15 17.99
N GLU A 178 19.50 18.09 18.28
CA GLU A 178 20.06 16.85 18.84
C GLU A 178 21.09 16.22 17.89
N PHE A 179 20.79 16.15 16.59
CA PHE A 179 21.74 15.70 15.57
C PHE A 179 22.97 16.63 15.51
N GLN A 180 22.74 17.95 15.49
CA GLN A 180 23.82 18.95 15.42
C GLN A 180 24.73 18.95 16.66
N SER A 181 24.19 18.58 17.83
CA SER A 181 24.96 18.49 19.08
C SER A 181 25.91 17.30 19.12
N THR A 182 25.65 16.27 18.31
CA THR A 182 26.39 15.00 18.30
C THR A 182 27.20 14.76 17.03
N THR A 183 26.87 15.46 15.94
CA THR A 183 27.51 15.32 14.64
C THR A 183 27.94 16.69 14.15
N SER A 184 29.25 16.93 14.01
CA SER A 184 29.75 18.21 13.50
C SER A 184 29.40 18.41 12.01
N LEU A 185 29.41 19.66 11.52
CA LEU A 185 29.23 19.95 10.09
C LEU A 185 30.24 19.19 9.21
N SER A 186 31.49 19.04 9.69
CA SER A 186 32.52 18.26 9.01
C SER A 186 32.19 16.77 8.94
N ASP A 187 31.67 16.20 10.04
CA ASP A 187 31.27 14.79 10.08
C ASP A 187 30.04 14.55 9.20
N PHE A 188 29.07 15.46 9.24
CA PHE A 188 27.91 15.43 8.35
C PHE A 188 28.35 15.41 6.87
N LYS A 189 29.22 16.34 6.47
CA LYS A 189 29.75 16.40 5.09
C LYS A 189 30.47 15.10 4.71
N LYS A 190 31.23 14.52 5.64
CA LYS A 190 31.91 13.23 5.45
C LYS A 190 30.90 12.09 5.28
N SER A 191 29.86 12.01 6.11
CA SER A 191 28.81 11.00 6.01
C SER A 191 28.03 11.09 4.70
N ILE A 192 27.64 12.28 4.28
CA ILE A 192 26.97 12.47 2.97
C ILE A 192 27.89 12.05 1.82
N SER A 193 29.19 12.37 1.91
CA SER A 193 30.16 11.98 0.89
C SER A 193 30.39 10.47 0.79
N GLN A 194 30.18 9.74 1.89
CA GLN A 194 30.31 8.28 1.96
C GLN A 194 29.07 7.54 1.46
N ILE A 195 27.95 8.23 1.24
CA ILE A 195 26.70 7.65 0.76
C ILE A 195 26.42 8.20 -0.65
N PRO A 196 26.84 7.50 -1.72
CA PRO A 196 26.72 7.98 -3.09
C PRO A 196 25.29 8.38 -3.46
N SER A 197 24.30 7.62 -3.02
CA SER A 197 22.88 7.88 -3.32
C SER A 197 22.37 9.20 -2.76
N LEU A 198 22.88 9.64 -1.60
CA LEU A 198 22.53 10.94 -1.00
C LEU A 198 23.29 12.07 -1.67
N LYS A 199 24.58 11.87 -1.94
CA LYS A 199 25.43 12.88 -2.58
C LYS A 199 24.97 13.20 -4.01
N ASN A 200 24.69 12.16 -4.79
CA ASN A 200 24.35 12.27 -6.20
C ASN A 200 22.84 12.18 -6.43
N ASN A 201 22.03 12.56 -5.43
CA ASN A 201 20.58 12.48 -5.52
C ASN A 201 20.05 13.34 -6.69
N MET A 202 19.09 12.79 -7.43
CA MET A 202 18.41 13.47 -8.54
C MET A 202 16.95 13.72 -8.21
N SER A 203 16.26 12.73 -7.65
CA SER A 203 14.87 12.86 -7.21
C SER A 203 14.56 11.89 -6.07
N ILE A 204 13.51 12.19 -5.32
CA ILE A 204 12.98 11.30 -4.28
C ILE A 204 11.48 11.09 -4.50
N SER A 205 11.06 9.82 -4.51
CA SER A 205 9.65 9.42 -4.49
C SER A 205 9.26 9.06 -3.07
N LEU A 206 8.24 9.71 -2.51
CA LEU A 206 7.85 9.54 -1.12
C LEU A 206 6.56 8.72 -1.07
N ASN A 207 6.61 7.56 -0.43
CA ASN A 207 5.56 6.53 -0.55
C ASN A 207 4.80 6.33 0.77
N GLU A 208 5.46 6.52 1.91
CA GLU A 208 4.86 6.33 3.22
C GLU A 208 5.19 7.53 4.11
N ARG A 209 4.17 8.05 4.79
CA ARG A 209 4.27 9.19 5.72
C ARG A 209 3.50 8.86 6.98
N LYS A 210 4.12 9.04 8.14
CA LYS A 210 3.50 8.84 9.45
C LYS A 210 3.86 10.01 10.34
N ILE A 211 2.87 10.59 11.02
CA ILE A 211 3.10 11.63 12.03
C ILE A 211 2.47 11.15 13.32
N GLU A 212 3.27 11.00 14.36
CA GLU A 212 2.82 10.67 15.71
C GLU A 212 3.38 11.71 16.68
N ASN A 213 2.49 12.49 17.29
CA ASN A 213 2.85 13.60 18.18
C ASN A 213 3.76 14.64 17.49
N LYS A 214 5.02 14.73 17.92
CA LYS A 214 6.05 15.62 17.37
C LYS A 214 7.06 14.87 16.50
N MET A 215 6.82 13.60 16.20
CA MET A 215 7.72 12.76 15.42
C MET A 215 7.10 12.44 14.07
N GLY A 216 7.90 12.55 13.02
CA GLY A 216 7.52 12.29 11.65
C GLY A 216 8.42 11.21 11.06
N THR A 217 7.83 10.20 10.45
CA THR A 217 8.55 9.21 9.66
C THR A 217 8.12 9.34 8.21
N ILE A 218 9.08 9.43 7.31
CA ILE A 218 8.81 9.45 5.87
C ILE A 218 9.74 8.51 5.13
N LYS A 219 9.16 7.58 4.36
CA LYS A 219 9.89 6.60 3.57
C LYS A 219 9.72 6.87 2.09
N GLY A 220 10.79 6.62 1.36
CA GLY A 220 10.81 6.86 -0.07
C GLY A 220 11.92 6.13 -0.80
N MET A 221 11.94 6.35 -2.10
CA MET A 221 12.91 5.82 -3.03
C MET A 221 13.72 6.98 -3.60
N LEU A 222 14.99 7.04 -3.24
CA LEU A 222 15.93 8.05 -3.71
C LEU A 222 16.55 7.57 -5.02
N LYS A 223 16.38 8.34 -6.09
CA LYS A 223 17.03 8.08 -7.37
C LYS A 223 18.29 8.92 -7.48
N SER A 224 19.41 8.26 -7.71
CA SER A 224 20.73 8.88 -7.92
C SER A 224 20.99 9.13 -9.42
N SER A 225 21.94 10.02 -9.73
CA SER A 225 22.31 10.39 -11.11
C SER A 225 22.88 9.22 -11.92
N ASP A 226 23.44 8.22 -11.26
CA ASP A 226 23.90 6.95 -11.84
C ASP A 226 22.74 5.97 -12.15
N GLY A 227 21.50 6.34 -11.84
CA GLY A 227 20.32 5.52 -12.04
C GLY A 227 19.98 4.61 -10.87
N ALA A 228 20.82 4.55 -9.83
CA ALA A 228 20.55 3.72 -8.65
C ALA A 228 19.29 4.22 -7.92
N ILE A 229 18.44 3.28 -7.51
CA ILE A 229 17.23 3.56 -6.72
C ILE A 229 17.48 3.00 -5.31
N THR A 230 17.58 3.87 -4.32
CA THR A 230 17.91 3.51 -2.94
C THR A 230 16.73 3.82 -2.02
N PRO A 231 16.15 2.83 -1.31
CA PRO A 231 15.14 3.09 -0.31
C PRO A 231 15.77 3.82 0.87
N VAL A 232 15.08 4.86 1.31
CA VAL A 232 15.51 5.75 2.37
C VAL A 232 14.35 6.00 3.31
N GLU A 233 14.65 6.07 4.60
CA GLU A 233 13.72 6.44 5.66
C GLU A 233 14.28 7.65 6.40
N PHE A 234 13.50 8.71 6.48
CA PHE A 234 13.83 9.90 7.26
C PHE A 234 12.98 9.91 8.53
N GLN A 235 13.64 10.15 9.65
CA GLN A 235 13.01 10.49 10.90
C GLN A 235 13.15 11.98 11.15
N LEU A 236 12.04 12.63 11.45
CA LEU A 236 11.96 14.06 11.70
C LEU A 236 11.34 14.31 13.07
N ILE A 237 11.74 15.42 13.68
CA ILE A 237 11.18 15.92 14.93
C ILE A 237 10.69 17.36 14.72
N LYS A 238 9.55 17.71 15.32
CA LYS A 238 9.02 19.07 15.28
C LYS A 238 9.65 19.90 16.40
N GLU A 239 10.50 20.86 16.01
CA GLU A 239 11.12 21.84 16.90
C GLU A 239 10.42 23.20 16.74
N GLY A 240 9.58 23.57 17.73
CA GLY A 240 8.71 24.74 17.61
C GLY A 240 7.69 24.53 16.49
N GLU A 241 7.69 25.40 15.48
CA GLU A 241 6.84 25.27 14.29
C GLU A 241 7.52 24.58 13.10
N ALA A 242 8.83 24.32 13.16
CA ALA A 242 9.58 23.76 12.05
C ALA A 242 9.85 22.26 12.24
N TRP A 243 9.74 21.49 11.16
CA TRP A 243 10.24 20.12 11.11
C TRP A 243 11.75 20.12 10.86
N LYS A 244 12.46 19.22 11.55
CA LYS A 244 13.90 19.04 11.43
C LYS A 244 14.25 17.57 11.30
N ILE A 245 15.27 17.25 10.51
CA ILE A 245 15.69 15.87 10.23
C ILE A 245 16.56 15.37 11.38
N LEU A 246 16.08 14.36 12.08
CA LEU A 246 16.76 13.72 13.20
C LEU A 246 17.73 12.64 12.70
N MET A 247 17.31 11.83 11.73
CA MET A 247 18.14 10.76 11.17
C MET A 247 17.70 10.37 9.76
N ILE A 248 18.66 9.92 8.95
CA ILE A 248 18.44 9.31 7.64
C ILE A 248 18.94 7.87 7.69
N HIS A 249 18.03 6.92 7.45
CA HIS A 249 18.33 5.51 7.29
C HIS A 249 18.31 5.12 5.82
N VAL A 250 19.46 4.76 5.29
CA VAL A 250 19.58 4.17 3.96
C VAL A 250 19.35 2.67 4.09
N ILE A 251 18.28 2.16 3.51
CA ILE A 251 17.94 0.74 3.54
C ILE A 251 18.65 0.11 2.34
N PRO A 252 19.67 -0.74 2.51
CA PRO A 252 20.30 -1.40 1.37
C PRO A 252 19.26 -2.28 0.67
N GLN A 253 19.06 -2.06 -0.63
CA GLN A 253 18.24 -2.94 -1.45
C GLN A 253 18.95 -4.28 -1.63
N SER A 254 18.36 -5.33 -1.08
CA SER A 254 18.52 -6.67 -1.61
C SER A 254 17.90 -6.73 -3.01
N GLY A 255 18.74 -6.48 -4.02
CA GLY A 255 18.48 -6.77 -5.43
C GLY A 255 17.87 -5.63 -6.25
N ILE A 256 18.71 -4.90 -6.98
CA ILE A 256 18.52 -4.45 -8.37
C ILE A 256 19.92 -4.47 -9.02
N GLN A 257 20.05 -5.20 -10.13
CA GLN A 257 21.27 -5.31 -10.93
C GLN A 257 21.69 -3.95 -11.49
N SER A 258 22.97 -3.61 -11.33
CA SER A 258 23.68 -2.71 -12.24
C SER A 258 25.12 -3.20 -12.32
N GLU A 259 25.49 -3.69 -13.50
CA GLU A 259 26.84 -4.15 -13.84
C GLU A 259 27.84 -3.00 -13.67
N VAL A 260 28.64 -3.04 -12.60
CA VAL A 260 29.98 -2.47 -12.60
C VAL A 260 30.92 -3.53 -12.07
N LYS A 261 31.79 -3.99 -12.97
CA LYS A 261 32.85 -4.98 -12.76
C LYS A 261 33.67 -4.64 -11.52
N SER A 262 33.44 -5.37 -10.43
CA SER A 262 34.41 -5.52 -9.35
C SER A 262 34.81 -6.98 -9.29
N ASN A 263 35.96 -7.27 -9.87
CA ASN A 263 36.61 -8.57 -9.79
C ASN A 263 36.78 -9.01 -8.32
N LYS A 264 36.58 -10.31 -8.10
CA LYS A 264 36.60 -11.08 -6.84
C LYS A 264 35.33 -11.02 -6.00
N GLU A 265 34.31 -11.70 -6.52
CA GLU A 265 33.42 -12.55 -5.73
C GLU A 265 34.26 -13.54 -4.90
N THR A 266 34.24 -13.44 -3.58
CA THR A 266 34.19 -14.64 -2.75
C THR A 266 32.72 -15.02 -2.66
N ASN A 267 32.35 -16.05 -3.42
CA ASN A 267 31.03 -16.66 -3.44
C ASN A 267 30.50 -16.88 -2.02
N HIS A 268 29.43 -16.18 -1.64
CA HIS A 268 28.45 -16.74 -0.71
C HIS A 268 27.16 -16.90 -1.48
N SER A 269 26.93 -18.14 -1.90
CA SER A 269 25.68 -18.63 -2.47
C SER A 269 24.48 -18.24 -1.59
N PRO A 270 23.27 -18.17 -2.16
CA PRO A 270 22.06 -18.01 -1.38
C PRO A 270 21.99 -19.12 -0.33
N VAL A 271 21.90 -18.74 0.96
CA VAL A 271 21.84 -19.69 2.08
C VAL A 271 20.63 -20.59 1.86
N LYS A 272 20.90 -21.80 1.41
CA LYS A 272 19.96 -22.92 1.37
C LYS A 272 19.48 -23.11 2.82
N PRO A 273 18.17 -23.29 3.08
CA PRO A 273 17.72 -23.61 4.43
C PRO A 273 18.53 -24.81 4.94
N PRO A 274 19.06 -24.77 6.17
CA PRO A 274 19.96 -25.80 6.66
C PRO A 274 19.25 -27.15 6.58
N SER A 275 19.89 -28.11 5.92
CA SER A 275 19.34 -29.45 5.65
C SER A 275 19.17 -30.31 6.92
N SER A 276 19.72 -29.87 8.05
CA SER A 276 19.60 -30.50 9.37
C SER A 276 19.75 -29.46 10.49
N LEU A 277 19.02 -29.65 11.59
CA LEU A 277 19.08 -28.83 12.80
C LEU A 277 19.61 -29.66 13.96
N ASN A 278 20.54 -29.10 14.74
CA ASN A 278 20.93 -29.61 16.04
C ASN A 278 19.99 -29.05 17.12
N GLU A 279 19.87 -29.76 18.23
CA GLU A 279 19.12 -29.32 19.41
C GLU A 279 20.02 -29.31 20.64
N TYR A 280 20.05 -28.19 21.35
CA TYR A 280 20.74 -28.03 22.63
C TYR A 280 19.73 -27.72 23.72
N SER A 281 19.84 -28.41 24.86
CA SER A 281 18.99 -28.22 26.03
C SER A 281 19.85 -28.05 27.28
N ASP A 282 19.70 -26.90 27.93
CA ASP A 282 20.29 -26.64 29.25
C ASP A 282 19.19 -26.73 30.30
N ASN A 283 19.07 -27.90 30.93
CA ASN A 283 18.06 -28.14 31.97
C ASN A 283 18.27 -27.26 33.20
N LYS A 284 19.51 -26.85 33.50
CA LYS A 284 19.83 -26.03 34.67
C LYS A 284 19.40 -24.59 34.46
N ASN A 285 19.63 -24.05 33.27
CA ASN A 285 19.21 -22.71 32.88
C ASN A 285 17.81 -22.68 32.24
N ARG A 286 17.18 -23.84 32.07
CA ARG A 286 15.79 -24.06 31.64
C ARG A 286 15.48 -23.51 30.24
N PHE A 287 16.35 -23.75 29.26
CA PHE A 287 16.10 -23.39 27.87
C PHE A 287 16.53 -24.49 26.90
N SER A 288 15.87 -24.53 25.74
CA SER A 288 16.30 -25.33 24.60
C SER A 288 16.32 -24.49 23.33
N VAL A 289 17.26 -24.79 22.43
CA VAL A 289 17.47 -24.09 21.17
C VAL A 289 17.73 -25.08 20.06
N LYS A 290 17.06 -24.87 18.93
CA LYS A 290 17.38 -25.53 17.67
C LYS A 290 18.22 -24.60 16.81
N TYR A 291 19.34 -25.09 16.30
CA TYR A 291 20.28 -24.31 15.52
C TYR A 291 20.83 -25.11 14.33
N PRO A 292 21.27 -24.44 13.25
CA PRO A 292 21.82 -25.11 12.08
C PRO A 292 22.99 -26.03 12.41
N SER A 293 23.05 -27.20 11.76
CA SER A 293 24.04 -28.23 12.07
C SER A 293 25.49 -27.83 11.75
N ASP A 294 25.66 -26.84 10.87
CA ASP A 294 26.91 -26.24 10.43
C ASP A 294 27.45 -25.14 11.36
N TRP A 295 26.70 -24.77 12.41
CA TRP A 295 27.18 -23.80 13.41
C TRP A 295 28.01 -24.46 14.51
N VAL A 296 28.91 -23.67 15.07
CA VAL A 296 29.66 -24.02 16.27
C VAL A 296 28.83 -23.71 17.50
N HIS A 297 28.83 -24.63 18.47
CA HIS A 297 28.28 -24.43 19.80
C HIS A 297 29.39 -24.50 20.86
N GLU A 298 29.46 -23.50 21.72
CA GLU A 298 30.39 -23.45 22.85
C GLU A 298 29.66 -23.02 24.13
N GLN A 299 30.04 -23.61 25.27
CA GLN A 299 29.53 -23.21 26.59
C GLN A 299 30.69 -22.68 27.44
N PRO A 300 31.08 -21.40 27.28
CA PRO A 300 32.24 -20.84 27.97
C PRO A 300 32.11 -20.85 29.49
N ASN A 301 30.89 -20.86 30.02
CA ASN A 301 30.62 -20.98 31.45
C ASN A 301 29.24 -21.57 31.72
N LYS A 302 28.92 -21.85 32.99
CA LYS A 302 27.66 -22.46 33.43
C LYS A 302 26.39 -21.63 33.15
N THR A 303 26.53 -20.37 32.71
CA THR A 303 25.42 -19.42 32.51
C THR A 303 25.30 -18.91 31.09
N THR A 304 26.27 -19.22 30.21
CA THR A 304 26.35 -18.66 28.86
C THR A 304 26.53 -19.79 27.86
N ALA A 305 25.58 -19.91 26.92
CA ALA A 305 25.72 -20.75 25.73
C ALA A 305 25.91 -19.86 24.50
N PHE A 306 26.79 -20.27 23.60
CA PHE A 306 27.18 -19.54 22.39
C PHE A 306 26.91 -20.40 21.16
N PHE A 307 26.32 -19.79 20.13
CA PHE A 307 26.01 -20.42 18.85
C PHE A 307 26.42 -19.46 17.72
N GLY A 308 27.14 -19.94 16.72
CA GLY A 308 27.47 -19.07 15.59
C GLY A 308 28.23 -19.74 14.46
N GLU A 309 28.24 -19.06 13.32
CA GLU A 309 28.98 -19.48 12.14
C GLU A 309 30.38 -18.87 12.16
N LYS A 310 31.40 -19.73 12.15
CA LYS A 310 32.80 -19.32 12.14
C LYS A 310 33.24 -19.03 10.71
N GLN A 311 33.97 -17.95 10.49
CA GLN A 311 34.56 -17.66 9.19
C GLN A 311 35.67 -18.67 8.87
N GLU A 312 35.72 -19.16 7.62
CA GLU A 312 36.84 -19.97 7.15
C GLU A 312 38.17 -19.23 7.40
N ASN A 313 39.12 -19.90 8.06
CA ASN A 313 40.44 -19.38 8.41
C ASN A 313 40.49 -18.12 9.30
N SER A 314 39.44 -17.81 10.09
CA SER A 314 39.50 -16.75 11.11
C SER A 314 38.88 -17.17 12.46
N SER A 315 39.25 -16.46 13.53
CA SER A 315 38.58 -16.54 14.84
C SER A 315 37.34 -15.66 14.96
N SER A 316 36.97 -14.94 13.89
CA SER A 316 35.76 -14.12 13.79
C SER A 316 34.53 -14.91 13.35
N PHE A 317 33.37 -14.52 13.88
CA PHE A 317 32.07 -15.06 13.51
C PHE A 317 31.36 -14.10 12.55
N TYR A 318 30.61 -14.62 11.57
CA TYR A 318 29.75 -13.78 10.71
C TYR A 318 28.60 -13.17 11.51
N PHE A 319 28.01 -13.99 12.37
CA PHE A 319 27.07 -13.58 13.39
C PHE A 319 27.13 -14.62 14.53
N ALA A 320 26.75 -14.19 15.72
CA ALA A 320 26.75 -15.03 16.90
C ALA A 320 25.54 -14.73 17.77
N ILE A 321 24.99 -15.78 18.36
CA ILE A 321 23.92 -15.71 19.35
C ILE A 321 24.49 -16.21 20.67
N SER A 322 24.42 -15.36 21.70
CA SER A 322 24.72 -15.76 23.07
C SER A 322 23.46 -15.72 23.91
N ILE A 323 23.24 -16.79 24.67
CA ILE A 323 22.15 -16.88 25.65
C ILE A 323 22.80 -16.89 27.02
N GLN A 324 22.46 -15.88 27.83
CA GLN A 324 22.99 -15.75 29.19
C GLN A 324 21.86 -15.74 30.22
N THR A 325 22.00 -16.56 31.26
CA THR A 325 21.10 -16.56 32.41
C THR A 325 21.70 -15.72 33.54
N VAL A 326 21.00 -14.65 33.93
CA VAL A 326 21.44 -13.74 34.99
C VAL A 326 20.56 -13.96 36.21
N HIS A 327 21.18 -14.20 37.37
CA HIS A 327 20.48 -14.34 38.64
C HIS A 327 20.66 -13.06 39.47
N PRO A 328 19.62 -12.57 40.16
CA PRO A 328 19.75 -11.42 41.03
C PRO A 328 20.71 -11.73 42.18
N ILE A 329 21.53 -10.73 42.56
CA ILE A 329 22.55 -10.86 43.62
C ILE A 329 21.90 -11.13 44.99
N LYS A 330 20.63 -10.72 45.18
CA LYS A 330 19.82 -11.00 46.37
C LYS A 330 18.62 -11.85 45.97
N LYS A 331 18.37 -12.93 46.72
CA LYS A 331 17.32 -13.93 46.43
C LYS A 331 15.88 -13.38 46.43
N ASP A 332 15.63 -12.22 47.05
CA ASP A 332 14.27 -11.66 47.21
C ASP A 332 14.04 -10.33 46.46
N VAL A 333 14.84 -10.04 45.43
CA VAL A 333 14.69 -8.81 44.64
C VAL A 333 14.16 -9.14 43.26
N HIS A 334 12.88 -8.89 43.03
CA HIS A 334 12.29 -8.88 41.69
C HIS A 334 12.78 -7.64 40.93
N ILE A 335 13.48 -7.87 39.81
CA ILE A 335 13.92 -6.83 38.89
C ILE A 335 13.13 -6.99 37.60
N SER A 336 12.39 -5.96 37.20
CA SER A 336 11.71 -5.97 35.90
C SER A 336 12.71 -5.95 34.74
N ALA A 337 12.34 -6.53 33.60
CA ALA A 337 13.15 -6.48 32.37
C ALA A 337 13.56 -5.04 32.02
N GLN A 338 12.64 -4.09 32.16
CA GLN A 338 12.88 -2.67 31.91
C GLN A 338 13.94 -2.07 32.85
N LYS A 339 13.86 -2.34 34.17
CA LYS A 339 14.84 -1.84 35.14
C LYS A 339 16.23 -2.43 34.90
N TYR A 340 16.29 -3.70 34.52
CA TYR A 340 17.54 -4.34 34.14
C TYR A 340 18.10 -3.75 32.85
N LEU A 341 17.25 -3.51 31.84
CA LEU A 341 17.65 -2.89 30.58
C LEU A 341 18.25 -1.49 30.81
N GLU A 342 17.64 -0.66 31.65
CA GLU A 342 18.18 0.68 31.98
C GLU A 342 19.56 0.59 32.66
N ALA A 343 19.76 -0.39 33.54
CA ALA A 343 21.07 -0.63 34.15
C ALA A 343 22.12 -1.04 33.11
N VAL A 344 21.76 -1.95 32.19
CA VAL A 344 22.63 -2.38 31.09
C VAL A 344 22.97 -1.21 30.17
N LYS A 345 22.00 -0.35 29.82
CA LYS A 345 22.26 0.85 29.00
C LYS A 345 23.25 1.79 29.68
N LYS A 346 23.07 2.06 30.97
CA LYS A 346 23.95 2.93 31.74
C LYS A 346 25.38 2.38 31.80
N GLN A 347 25.51 1.06 31.96
CA GLN A 347 26.81 0.41 31.92
C GLN A 347 27.42 0.48 30.52
N ALA A 348 26.65 0.14 29.48
CA ALA A 348 27.08 0.15 28.09
C ALA A 348 27.51 1.56 27.62
N SER A 349 26.80 2.62 28.01
CA SER A 349 27.18 4.00 27.70
C SER A 349 28.49 4.43 28.36
N THR A 350 28.88 3.76 29.46
CA THR A 350 30.11 4.08 30.20
C THR A 350 31.29 3.26 29.69
N GLU A 351 31.07 1.99 29.35
CA GLU A 351 32.13 1.04 29.01
C GLU A 351 32.38 0.89 27.51
N LEU A 352 31.39 1.19 26.65
CA LEU A 352 31.51 0.98 25.20
C LEU A 352 31.77 2.29 24.46
N SER A 353 32.82 2.27 23.63
CA SER A 353 33.15 3.39 22.75
C SER A 353 32.12 3.52 21.62
N ASN A 354 31.68 4.74 21.31
CA ASN A 354 30.68 5.03 20.27
C ASN A 354 29.36 4.26 20.44
N PHE A 355 28.93 4.03 21.68
CA PHE A 355 27.64 3.41 21.96
C PHE A 355 26.48 4.27 21.43
N LYS A 356 25.65 3.70 20.55
CA LYS A 356 24.46 4.35 19.97
C LYS A 356 23.29 3.40 19.98
N ILE A 357 22.17 3.83 20.56
CA ILE A 357 20.92 3.07 20.53
C ILE A 357 20.24 3.28 19.17
N ILE A 358 19.82 2.20 18.51
CA ILE A 358 19.11 2.20 17.23
C ILE A 358 17.61 2.04 17.44
N SER A 359 17.19 1.13 18.31
CA SER A 359 15.78 0.91 18.61
C SER A 359 15.59 0.24 19.98
N GLN A 360 14.43 0.46 20.58
CA GLN A 360 13.99 -0.21 21.80
C GLN A 360 12.50 -0.45 21.73
N ASN A 361 12.07 -1.70 21.90
CA ASN A 361 10.65 -2.08 21.86
C ASN A 361 10.39 -3.27 22.79
N GLU A 362 9.16 -3.39 23.27
CA GLU A 362 8.67 -4.65 23.85
C GLU A 362 8.70 -5.76 22.78
N MET A 363 9.10 -6.97 23.17
CA MET A 363 9.25 -8.10 22.26
C MET A 363 8.65 -9.38 22.87
N GLU A 364 7.94 -10.14 22.04
CA GLU A 364 7.49 -11.50 22.35
C GLU A 364 8.31 -12.51 21.55
N LEU A 365 8.68 -13.64 22.17
CA LEU A 365 9.32 -14.74 21.43
C LEU A 365 8.27 -15.56 20.66
N PRO A 366 8.38 -15.66 19.32
CA PRO A 366 7.34 -16.23 18.46
C PRO A 366 7.13 -17.74 18.64
N GLN A 367 8.14 -18.45 19.15
CA GLN A 367 8.13 -19.92 19.30
C GLN A 367 7.91 -20.39 20.75
N ASN A 368 7.47 -19.51 21.65
CA ASN A 368 7.29 -19.85 23.05
C ASN A 368 5.79 -20.03 23.42
N PRO A 369 5.36 -21.22 23.89
CA PRO A 369 3.96 -21.46 24.26
C PRO A 369 3.50 -20.62 25.47
N LYS A 370 4.43 -20.15 26.32
CA LYS A 370 4.14 -19.32 27.50
C LYS A 370 4.13 -17.81 27.22
N ARG A 371 4.30 -17.36 25.96
CA ARG A 371 4.21 -15.94 25.54
C ARG A 371 4.95 -15.00 26.51
N PHE A 372 6.25 -15.22 26.70
CA PHE A 372 7.04 -14.33 27.54
C PHE A 372 7.12 -12.94 26.93
N LYS A 373 6.86 -11.93 27.75
CA LYS A 373 7.10 -10.52 27.43
C LYS A 373 8.53 -10.17 27.82
N GLY A 374 9.27 -9.61 26.88
CA GLY A 374 10.63 -9.14 27.08
C GLY A 374 10.84 -7.73 26.54
N GLU A 375 12.03 -7.20 26.81
CA GLU A 375 12.48 -5.90 26.35
C GLU A 375 13.61 -6.11 25.33
N GLY A 376 13.43 -5.55 24.13
CA GLY A 376 14.42 -5.58 23.06
C GLY A 376 15.16 -4.25 22.96
N LEU A 377 16.48 -4.31 22.80
CA LEU A 377 17.35 -3.16 22.54
C LEU A 377 18.32 -3.48 21.40
N VAL A 378 18.30 -2.66 20.36
CA VAL A 378 19.29 -2.72 19.28
C VAL A 378 20.21 -1.52 19.42
N PHE A 379 21.52 -1.77 19.40
CA PHE A 379 22.53 -0.73 19.54
C PHE A 379 23.78 -1.04 18.73
N THR A 380 24.59 -0.02 18.47
CA THR A 380 25.92 -0.15 17.90
C THR A 380 26.99 0.36 18.85
N TYR A 381 28.19 -0.18 18.73
CA TYR A 381 29.37 0.29 19.44
C TYR A 381 30.64 -0.05 18.65
N THR A 382 31.74 0.64 18.93
CA THR A 382 33.03 0.37 18.30
C THR A 382 33.88 -0.50 19.20
N ARG A 383 34.42 -1.60 18.68
CA ARG A 383 35.38 -2.47 19.36
C ARG A 383 36.49 -2.86 18.39
N LYS A 384 37.75 -2.70 18.81
CA LYS A 384 38.93 -3.01 17.97
C LYS A 384 38.85 -2.37 16.56
N ASN A 385 38.42 -1.12 16.49
CA ASN A 385 38.27 -0.34 15.24
C ASN A 385 37.18 -0.84 14.27
N SER A 386 36.30 -1.74 14.71
CA SER A 386 35.13 -2.20 13.95
C SER A 386 33.83 -1.80 14.65
N THR A 387 32.85 -1.35 13.88
CA THR A 387 31.50 -1.09 14.40
C THR A 387 30.74 -2.41 14.51
N ILE A 388 30.36 -2.76 15.73
CA ILE A 388 29.54 -3.93 16.05
C ILE A 388 28.09 -3.46 16.19
N LYS A 389 27.17 -4.16 15.54
CA LYS A 389 25.73 -4.04 15.76
C LYS A 389 25.27 -5.20 16.62
N GLN A 390 24.57 -4.91 17.72
CA GLN A 390 24.12 -5.91 18.68
C GLN A 390 22.63 -5.72 18.96
N MET A 391 21.93 -6.84 19.02
CA MET A 391 20.56 -6.93 19.50
C MET A 391 20.57 -7.67 20.83
N LEU A 392 20.02 -7.03 21.85
CA LEU A 392 19.85 -7.58 23.18
C LEU A 392 18.36 -7.79 23.43
N ILE A 393 17.98 -8.96 23.89
CA ILE A 393 16.62 -9.28 24.30
C ILE A 393 16.68 -9.75 25.75
N ILE A 394 15.93 -9.09 26.63
CA ILE A 394 15.86 -9.40 28.05
C ILE A 394 14.48 -9.97 28.33
N ILE A 395 14.44 -11.16 28.93
CA ILE A 395 13.20 -11.86 29.23
C ILE A 395 13.22 -12.18 30.72
N THR A 396 12.16 -11.77 31.43
CA THR A 396 11.95 -12.19 32.82
C THR A 396 11.43 -13.62 32.83
N ARG A 397 12.09 -14.45 33.64
CA ARG A 397 11.68 -15.82 33.91
C ARG A 397 11.11 -15.85 35.33
N ASP A 398 9.88 -16.32 35.47
CA ASP A 398 9.32 -16.59 36.79
C ASP A 398 9.97 -17.85 37.38
N ASP A 399 10.39 -17.78 38.64
CA ASP A 399 10.99 -18.93 39.34
C ASP A 399 9.92 -19.97 39.74
N ASP A 400 8.63 -19.58 39.73
CA ASP A 400 7.49 -20.43 40.02
C ASP A 400 6.94 -21.10 38.74
N SER A 401 7.58 -22.18 38.30
CA SER A 401 6.89 -23.31 37.63
C SER A 401 7.78 -24.53 37.50
#